data_AF-A0A2D4SN42-F1
#
_entry.id   AF-A0A2D4SN42-F1
#
_cell.length_a   1.000
_cell.length_b   1.000
_cell.length_c   1.000
_cell.angle_alpha   90.00
_cell.angle_beta   90.00
_cell.angle_gamma   90.00
#
_symmetry.space_group_name_H-M   'P 1'
#
loop_
_entity.id
_entity.type
_entity.pdbx_description
1 polymer ?
#
loop_
_entity_poly.entity_id
_entity_poly.type
_entity_poly.pdbx_seq_one_letter_code
_entity_poly.pdbx_strand_id
1 'polypeptide(L)'
;MGHKKGDDMNEEEIQEDSGSLVARSLLGGTLMGLANLVPGISGGTMLLAAGVYPNFINAIAEITRFRFRSRSLIVLGCVVAAAMIGILLFAGGIKDLVINHRWIMYSLFIGLTLGGIPVVKKLAGDDIRKNFWLFSVVGFAAMALLALAQSQGLGQGTGANDGTLLMFLAGLAGASAMILPGLSGGYLLLVMGAYIPILSGIESIKDALKSTDVHAMMDPLLSVVIPVGIGVVIGVVGVSNVLKWALDKYAQSTLGILLGLLVGAVVGLWPFQHAVEPTVGMVIKGVALTQETLSTVDAEDLPTTFFTPDPLQVVSSIGIILLGVAITYGVSRFGASKDKNE
;
A
#
# COMPACT_ATOMS: atom_id res chain seq x y z
N MET A 1 -3.73 -23.22 -58.99
CA MET A 1 -2.99 -22.17 -58.26
C MET A 1 -3.93 -21.56 -57.24
N GLY A 2 -3.74 -21.84 -55.96
CA GLY A 2 -4.66 -21.38 -54.93
C GLY A 2 -4.42 -22.07 -53.59
N HIS A 3 -3.27 -21.82 -52.98
CA HIS A 3 -3.05 -22.12 -51.57
C HIS A 3 -1.92 -21.25 -51.00
N LYS A 4 -2.11 -20.83 -49.74
CA LYS A 4 -1.28 -19.95 -48.90
C LYS A 4 -1.50 -18.44 -49.06
N LYS A 5 -2.51 -17.94 -48.36
CA LYS A 5 -2.60 -16.57 -47.88
C LYS A 5 -3.32 -16.63 -46.53
N GLY A 6 -2.59 -16.92 -45.46
CA GLY A 6 -3.21 -17.16 -44.15
C GLY A 6 -2.27 -17.39 -42.97
N ASP A 7 -0.95 -17.49 -43.16
CA ASP A 7 0.00 -17.70 -42.05
C ASP A 7 0.93 -16.51 -41.77
N ASP A 8 0.88 -15.45 -42.57
CA ASP A 8 1.67 -14.22 -42.36
C ASP A 8 0.83 -13.20 -41.56
N MET A 9 0.47 -13.52 -40.31
CA MET A 9 0.33 -12.42 -39.35
C MET A 9 1.75 -11.89 -39.12
N ASN A 10 2.03 -10.74 -39.74
CA ASN A 10 3.37 -10.16 -39.88
C ASN A 10 4.13 -10.13 -38.55
N GLU A 11 5.34 -10.68 -38.53
CA GLU A 11 6.24 -10.66 -37.37
C GLU A 11 6.49 -9.24 -36.84
N GLU A 12 6.38 -8.22 -37.70
CA GLU A 12 6.44 -6.79 -37.35
C GLU A 12 5.26 -6.34 -36.46
N GLU A 13 4.04 -6.81 -36.71
CA GLU A 13 2.85 -6.46 -35.93
C GLU A 13 2.87 -7.13 -34.54
N ILE A 14 3.44 -8.34 -34.47
CA ILE A 14 3.69 -9.07 -33.22
C ILE A 14 4.84 -8.42 -32.41
N GLN A 15 5.87 -7.89 -33.07
CA GLN A 15 6.95 -7.13 -32.42
C GLN A 15 6.49 -5.76 -31.92
N GLU A 16 5.65 -5.03 -32.67
CA GLU A 16 5.07 -3.75 -32.23
C GLU A 16 4.14 -3.92 -31.01
N ASP A 17 3.27 -4.95 -30.99
CA ASP A 17 2.41 -5.26 -29.83
C ASP A 17 3.27 -5.60 -28.59
N SER A 18 4.37 -6.33 -28.79
CA SER A 18 5.28 -6.72 -27.71
C SER A 18 6.07 -5.53 -27.15
N GLY A 19 6.59 -4.64 -28.01
CA GLY A 19 7.32 -3.43 -27.61
C GLY A 19 6.43 -2.43 -26.88
N SER A 20 5.21 -2.22 -27.38
CA SER A 20 4.19 -1.39 -26.73
C SER A 20 3.81 -1.93 -25.35
N LEU A 21 3.66 -3.25 -25.22
CA LEU A 21 3.33 -3.89 -23.94
C LEU A 21 4.44 -3.75 -22.90
N VAL A 22 5.71 -3.89 -23.29
CA VAL A 22 6.86 -3.70 -22.38
C VAL A 22 6.92 -2.25 -21.88
N ALA A 23 6.80 -1.27 -22.78
CA ALA A 23 6.81 0.15 -22.41
C ALA A 23 5.68 0.47 -21.43
N ARG A 24 4.47 -0.02 -21.69
CA ARG A 24 3.31 0.16 -20.80
C ARG A 24 3.50 -0.59 -19.48
N SER A 25 4.20 -1.72 -19.47
CA SER A 25 4.50 -2.49 -18.25
C SER A 25 5.50 -1.76 -17.36
N LEU A 26 6.54 -1.16 -17.95
CA LEU A 26 7.50 -0.32 -17.24
C LEU A 26 6.82 0.91 -16.65
N LEU A 27 6.04 1.65 -17.46
CA LEU A 27 5.28 2.81 -17.00
C LEU A 27 4.29 2.43 -15.88
N GLY A 28 3.50 1.37 -16.11
CA GLY A 28 2.54 0.86 -15.13
C GLY A 28 3.21 0.42 -13.83
N GLY A 29 4.36 -0.25 -13.92
CA GLY A 29 5.16 -0.63 -12.76
C GLY A 29 5.68 0.57 -11.98
N THR A 30 6.25 1.58 -12.64
CA THR A 30 6.68 2.82 -11.98
C THR A 30 5.52 3.52 -11.28
N LEU A 31 4.39 3.68 -11.94
CA LEU A 31 3.19 4.30 -11.34
C LEU A 31 2.66 3.47 -10.17
N MET A 32 2.64 2.13 -10.29
CA MET A 32 2.27 1.23 -9.20
C MET A 32 3.21 1.38 -8.00
N GLY A 33 4.52 1.45 -8.22
CA GLY A 33 5.52 1.66 -7.18
C GLY A 33 5.28 2.96 -6.41
N LEU A 34 5.08 4.07 -7.14
CA LEU A 34 4.75 5.37 -6.54
C LEU A 34 3.43 5.34 -5.77
N ALA A 35 2.39 4.71 -6.32
CA ALA A 35 1.10 4.57 -5.66
C ALA A 35 1.21 3.77 -4.35
N ASN A 36 2.05 2.74 -4.30
CA ASN A 36 2.23 1.93 -3.10
C ASN A 36 2.93 2.67 -1.96
N LEU A 37 3.69 3.73 -2.27
CA LEU A 37 4.26 4.62 -1.26
C LEU A 37 3.21 5.56 -0.65
N VAL A 38 2.06 5.78 -1.29
CA VAL A 38 1.04 6.74 -0.85
C VAL A 38 -0.25 6.03 -0.44
N PRO A 39 -0.53 5.90 0.87
CA PRO A 39 -1.78 5.37 1.38
C PRO A 39 -3.01 6.02 0.74
N GLY A 40 -3.94 5.19 0.27
CA GLY A 40 -5.18 5.64 -0.38
C GLY A 40 -5.12 5.66 -1.91
N ILE A 41 -3.96 5.51 -2.53
CA ILE A 41 -3.82 5.27 -3.97
C ILE A 41 -3.63 3.77 -4.22
N SER A 42 -4.38 3.18 -5.15
CA SER A 42 -4.30 1.75 -5.47
C SER A 42 -3.33 1.50 -6.64
N GLY A 43 -2.31 0.67 -6.40
CA GLY A 43 -1.37 0.24 -7.44
C GLY A 43 -2.05 -0.47 -8.62
N GLY A 44 -3.10 -1.26 -8.35
CA GLY A 44 -3.92 -1.88 -9.39
C GLY A 44 -4.61 -0.86 -10.30
N THR A 45 -5.07 0.26 -9.75
CA THR A 45 -5.65 1.37 -10.54
C THR A 45 -4.61 2.04 -11.43
N MET A 46 -3.35 2.14 -10.99
CA MET A 46 -2.26 2.65 -11.83
C MET A 46 -1.92 1.72 -12.99
N LEU A 47 -1.90 0.40 -12.75
CA LEU A 47 -1.75 -0.59 -13.82
C LEU A 47 -2.91 -0.54 -14.81
N LEU A 48 -4.13 -0.29 -14.34
CA LEU A 48 -5.30 -0.14 -15.20
C LEU A 48 -5.22 1.14 -16.05
N ALA A 49 -4.75 2.25 -15.47
CA ALA A 49 -4.53 3.49 -16.20
C ALA A 49 -3.52 3.32 -17.35
N ALA A 50 -2.41 2.61 -17.08
CA ALA A 50 -1.43 2.19 -18.08
C ALA A 50 -1.96 1.10 -19.04
N GLY A 51 -3.09 0.49 -18.70
CA GLY A 51 -3.80 -0.57 -19.44
C GLY A 51 -3.02 -1.88 -19.53
N VAL A 52 -2.18 -2.17 -18.53
CA VAL A 52 -1.47 -3.46 -18.41
C VAL A 52 -2.07 -4.36 -17.33
N TYR A 53 -3.09 -3.88 -16.62
CA TYR A 53 -3.75 -4.60 -15.54
C TYR A 53 -4.24 -6.00 -15.94
N PRO A 54 -4.98 -6.20 -17.06
CA PRO A 54 -5.42 -7.54 -17.45
C PRO A 54 -4.25 -8.51 -17.69
N ASN A 55 -3.20 -8.04 -18.39
CA ASN A 55 -1.99 -8.82 -18.65
C ASN A 55 -1.26 -9.18 -17.34
N PHE A 56 -1.17 -8.25 -16.41
CA PHE A 56 -0.52 -8.45 -15.11
C PHE A 56 -1.26 -9.48 -14.25
N ILE A 57 -2.60 -9.37 -14.13
CA ILE A 57 -3.40 -10.35 -13.39
C ILE A 57 -3.34 -11.73 -14.03
N ASN A 58 -3.40 -11.80 -15.37
CA ASN A 58 -3.24 -13.07 -16.08
C ASN A 58 -1.84 -13.67 -15.85
N ALA A 59 -0.79 -12.86 -15.84
CA ALA A 59 0.57 -13.33 -15.55
C ALA A 59 0.69 -13.91 -14.13
N ILE A 60 0.09 -13.24 -13.13
CA ILE A 60 0.01 -13.76 -11.75
C ILE A 60 -0.73 -15.09 -11.71
N ALA A 61 -1.88 -15.18 -12.38
CA ALA A 61 -2.70 -16.39 -12.39
C ALA A 61 -1.99 -17.58 -13.05
N GLU A 62 -1.26 -17.34 -14.15
CA GLU A 62 -0.45 -18.36 -14.82
C GLU A 62 0.67 -18.87 -13.90
N ILE A 63 1.44 -17.97 -13.28
CA ILE A 63 2.53 -18.33 -12.36
C ILE A 63 2.00 -19.09 -11.14
N THR A 64 0.87 -18.66 -10.58
CA THR A 64 0.21 -19.35 -9.46
C THR A 64 -0.23 -20.78 -9.82
N ARG A 65 -0.51 -21.04 -11.10
CA ARG A 65 -0.83 -22.37 -11.63
C ARG A 65 0.39 -23.11 -12.17
N PHE A 66 1.60 -22.66 -11.85
CA PHE A 66 2.87 -23.20 -12.33
C PHE A 66 2.99 -23.23 -13.87
N ARG A 67 2.37 -22.27 -14.56
CA ARG A 67 2.47 -22.08 -16.01
C ARG A 67 3.42 -20.90 -16.30
N PHE A 68 4.59 -21.20 -16.84
CA PHE A 68 5.66 -20.23 -17.06
C PHE A 68 5.75 -19.81 -18.53
N ARG A 69 4.84 -18.92 -18.96
CA ARG A 69 4.87 -18.38 -20.33
C ARG A 69 5.81 -17.17 -20.40
N SER A 70 6.62 -17.08 -21.46
CA SER A 70 7.56 -15.96 -21.63
C SER A 70 6.89 -14.59 -21.58
N ARG A 71 5.73 -14.42 -22.24
CA ARG A 71 4.96 -13.16 -22.20
C ARG A 71 4.59 -12.75 -20.76
N SER A 72 4.14 -13.70 -19.96
CA SER A 72 3.72 -13.47 -18.57
C SER A 72 4.91 -13.15 -17.67
N LEU A 73 6.03 -13.85 -17.85
CA LEU A 73 7.27 -13.57 -17.13
C LEU A 73 7.83 -12.17 -17.46
N ILE A 74 7.76 -11.75 -18.73
CA ILE A 74 8.19 -10.42 -19.16
C ILE A 74 7.31 -9.33 -18.55
N VAL A 75 5.98 -9.45 -18.66
CA VAL A 75 5.05 -8.47 -18.07
C VAL A 75 5.25 -8.36 -16.56
N LEU A 76 5.25 -9.50 -15.85
CA LEU A 76 5.44 -9.50 -14.41
C LEU A 76 6.81 -8.93 -14.03
N GLY A 77 7.88 -9.37 -14.71
CA GLY A 77 9.24 -8.91 -14.49
C GLY A 77 9.39 -7.40 -14.68
N CYS A 78 8.86 -6.85 -15.78
CA CYS A 78 8.90 -5.42 -16.05
C CYS A 78 8.12 -4.61 -15.01
N VAL A 79 6.89 -5.02 -14.68
CA VAL A 79 6.05 -4.32 -13.69
C VAL A 79 6.71 -4.34 -12.31
N VAL A 80 7.13 -5.52 -11.84
CA VAL A 80 7.73 -5.69 -10.51
C VAL A 80 9.06 -4.95 -10.43
N ALA A 81 9.94 -5.08 -11.43
CA ALA A 81 11.23 -4.39 -11.43
C ALA A 81 11.04 -2.86 -11.42
N ALA A 82 10.17 -2.32 -12.28
CA ALA A 82 9.91 -0.89 -12.32
C ALA A 82 9.25 -0.37 -11.02
N ALA A 83 8.35 -1.15 -10.41
CA ALA A 83 7.75 -0.81 -9.13
C ALA A 83 8.79 -0.80 -8.00
N MET A 84 9.66 -1.82 -7.94
CA MET A 84 10.73 -1.91 -6.93
C MET A 84 11.74 -0.78 -7.06
N ILE A 85 12.14 -0.43 -8.29
CA ILE A 85 13.02 0.72 -8.55
C ILE A 85 12.35 2.02 -8.09
N GLY A 86 11.07 2.23 -8.44
CA GLY A 86 10.32 3.40 -7.98
C GLY A 86 10.25 3.48 -6.45
N ILE A 87 9.89 2.38 -5.79
CA ILE A 87 9.83 2.30 -4.32
C ILE A 87 11.19 2.61 -3.71
N LEU A 88 12.26 1.95 -4.17
CA LEU A 88 13.62 2.16 -3.65
C LEU A 88 14.08 3.62 -3.81
N LEU A 89 13.79 4.25 -4.95
CA LEU A 89 14.21 5.63 -5.20
C LEU A 89 13.46 6.63 -4.30
N PHE A 90 12.14 6.45 -4.12
CA PHE A 90 11.27 7.45 -3.51
C PHE A 90 10.87 7.18 -2.04
N ALA A 91 11.10 5.98 -1.50
CA ALA A 91 10.68 5.62 -0.13
C ALA A 91 11.21 6.59 0.94
N GLY A 92 12.51 6.93 0.89
CA GLY A 92 13.12 7.86 1.86
C GLY A 92 12.51 9.26 1.84
N GLY A 93 12.19 9.79 0.65
CA GLY A 93 11.53 11.10 0.53
C GLY A 93 10.10 11.10 1.08
N ILE A 94 9.37 10.01 0.88
CA ILE A 94 8.03 9.85 1.46
C ILE A 94 8.11 9.67 2.98
N LYS A 95 9.08 8.90 3.49
CA LYS A 95 9.33 8.76 4.93
C LYS A 95 9.61 10.11 5.57
N ASP A 96 10.53 10.88 4.98
CA ASP A 96 10.89 12.22 5.44
C ASP A 96 9.66 13.13 5.54
N LEU A 97 8.85 13.18 4.48
CA LEU A 97 7.58 13.94 4.49
C LEU A 97 6.62 13.48 5.59
N VAL A 98 6.50 12.17 5.83
CA VAL A 98 5.55 11.66 6.84
C VAL A 98 6.06 11.89 8.27
N ILE A 99 7.36 11.89 8.49
CA ILE A 99 7.95 12.19 9.80
C ILE A 99 7.95 13.69 10.07
N ASN A 100 8.53 14.48 9.16
CA ASN A 100 8.81 15.92 9.35
C ASN A 100 7.62 16.82 8.97
N HIS A 101 6.75 16.37 8.08
CA HIS A 101 5.54 17.09 7.65
C HIS A 101 4.26 16.30 7.95
N ARG A 102 4.23 15.65 9.13
CA ARG A 102 3.22 14.66 9.51
C ARG A 102 1.77 15.14 9.33
N TRP A 103 1.43 16.34 9.82
CA TRP A 103 0.06 16.85 9.73
C TRP A 103 -0.39 17.08 8.27
N ILE A 104 0.51 17.48 7.37
CA ILE A 104 0.25 17.65 5.93
C ILE A 104 -0.02 16.28 5.31
N MET A 105 0.89 15.32 5.54
CA MET A 105 0.77 13.98 4.98
C MET A 105 -0.44 13.23 5.51
N TYR A 106 -0.74 13.34 6.81
CA TYR A 106 -1.92 12.70 7.41
C TYR A 106 -3.21 13.36 6.93
N SER A 107 -3.24 14.70 6.74
CA SER A 107 -4.36 15.37 6.08
C SER A 107 -4.59 14.82 4.66
N LEU A 108 -3.50 14.65 3.90
CA LEU A 108 -3.58 14.11 2.54
C LEU A 108 -4.07 12.65 2.55
N PHE A 109 -3.52 11.80 3.42
CA PHE A 109 -3.91 10.39 3.54
C PHE A 109 -5.36 10.22 4.00
N ILE A 110 -5.84 11.05 4.93
CA ILE A 110 -7.26 11.08 5.30
C ILE A 110 -8.11 11.43 4.09
N GLY A 111 -7.75 12.46 3.34
CA GLY A 111 -8.44 12.84 2.11
C GLY A 111 -8.49 11.71 1.08
N LEU A 112 -7.33 11.12 0.78
CA LEU A 112 -7.22 10.01 -0.17
C LEU A 112 -8.03 8.78 0.27
N THR A 113 -8.02 8.49 1.57
CA THR A 113 -8.78 7.40 2.21
C THR A 113 -10.28 7.64 2.07
N LEU A 114 -10.78 8.80 2.50
CA LEU A 114 -12.19 9.16 2.42
C LEU A 114 -12.69 9.22 0.96
N GLY A 115 -11.81 9.61 0.02
CA GLY A 115 -12.09 9.54 -1.40
C GLY A 115 -12.33 8.13 -1.95
N GLY A 116 -11.92 7.09 -1.22
CA GLY A 116 -12.19 5.68 -1.53
C GLY A 116 -13.60 5.20 -1.12
N ILE A 117 -14.31 5.92 -0.24
CA ILE A 117 -15.66 5.56 0.22
C ILE A 117 -16.64 5.35 -0.95
N PRO A 118 -16.73 6.27 -1.94
CA PRO A 118 -17.63 6.10 -3.08
C PRO A 118 -17.29 4.87 -3.91
N VAL A 119 -16.02 4.49 -4.00
CA VAL A 119 -15.56 3.30 -4.75
C VAL A 119 -16.07 2.03 -4.09
N VAL A 120 -15.88 1.89 -2.77
CA VAL A 120 -16.39 0.73 -2.02
C VAL A 120 -17.91 0.65 -2.06
N LYS A 121 -18.59 1.81 -1.94
CA LYS A 121 -20.05 1.87 -2.04
C LYS A 121 -20.55 1.44 -3.44
N LYS A 122 -19.88 1.89 -4.50
CA LYS A 122 -20.20 1.49 -5.88
C LYS A 122 -19.99 -0.02 -6.09
N LEU A 123 -18.94 -0.60 -5.50
CA LEU A 123 -18.71 -2.05 -5.52
C LEU A 123 -19.79 -2.83 -4.78
N ALA A 124 -20.41 -2.24 -3.75
CA ALA A 124 -21.52 -2.85 -3.02
C ALA A 124 -22.84 -2.85 -3.83
N GLY A 125 -22.90 -2.14 -4.95
CA GLY A 125 -24.10 -2.02 -5.78
C GLY A 125 -25.16 -1.10 -5.18
N ASP A 126 -26.29 -0.98 -5.89
CA ASP A 126 -27.37 -0.04 -5.52
C ASP A 126 -28.22 -0.56 -4.35
N ASP A 127 -28.33 -1.89 -4.19
CA ASP A 127 -29.12 -2.55 -3.14
C ASP A 127 -28.29 -2.86 -1.88
N ILE A 128 -27.84 -1.82 -1.18
CA ILE A 128 -27.06 -1.95 0.06
C ILE A 128 -27.90 -2.57 1.18
N ARG A 129 -27.53 -3.78 1.61
CA ARG A 129 -28.27 -4.55 2.63
C ARG A 129 -27.88 -4.11 4.04
N LYS A 130 -28.72 -4.39 5.04
CA LYS A 130 -28.42 -4.13 6.47
C LYS A 130 -27.08 -4.75 6.92
N ASN A 131 -26.74 -5.92 6.38
CA ASN A 131 -25.47 -6.59 6.66
C ASN A 131 -24.27 -5.72 6.31
N PHE A 132 -24.31 -4.96 5.21
CA PHE A 132 -23.22 -4.06 4.83
C PHE A 132 -22.88 -3.10 5.96
N TRP A 133 -23.88 -2.38 6.48
CA TRP A 133 -23.68 -1.42 7.57
C TRP A 133 -23.27 -2.09 8.89
N LEU A 134 -23.85 -3.25 9.22
CA LEU A 134 -23.45 -4.02 10.39
C LEU A 134 -21.95 -4.36 10.35
N PHE A 135 -21.50 -4.89 9.21
CA PHE A 135 -20.10 -5.28 9.03
C PHE A 135 -19.17 -4.07 8.86
N SER A 136 -19.65 -2.92 8.38
CA SER A 136 -18.91 -1.66 8.44
C SER A 136 -18.68 -1.19 9.85
N VAL A 137 -19.67 -1.30 10.74
CA VAL A 137 -19.47 -0.99 12.16
C VAL A 137 -18.45 -1.93 12.79
N VAL A 138 -18.50 -3.23 12.46
CA VAL A 138 -17.51 -4.21 12.94
C VAL A 138 -16.10 -3.86 12.45
N GLY A 139 -15.93 -3.57 11.16
CA GLY A 139 -14.63 -3.16 10.61
C GLY A 139 -14.12 -1.86 11.23
N PHE A 140 -14.99 -0.87 11.41
CA PHE A 140 -14.65 0.39 12.07
C PHE A 140 -14.20 0.18 13.51
N ALA A 141 -14.96 -0.61 14.28
CA ALA A 141 -14.64 -0.91 15.67
C ALA A 141 -13.30 -1.65 15.81
N ALA A 142 -13.07 -2.66 14.97
CA ALA A 142 -11.79 -3.38 14.93
C ALA A 142 -10.63 -2.43 14.68
N MET A 143 -10.80 -1.50 13.74
CA MET A 143 -9.78 -0.50 13.43
C MET A 143 -9.56 0.54 14.51
N ALA A 144 -10.64 1.09 15.06
CA ALA A 144 -10.55 2.07 16.13
C ALA A 144 -9.88 1.46 17.37
N LEU A 145 -10.20 0.20 17.72
CA LEU A 145 -9.55 -0.52 18.80
C LEU A 145 -8.06 -0.75 18.53
N LEU A 146 -7.69 -1.14 17.31
CA LEU A 146 -6.28 -1.30 16.93
C LEU A 146 -5.51 0.03 17.02
N ALA A 147 -6.10 1.13 16.55
CA ALA A 147 -5.50 2.46 16.63
C ALA A 147 -5.32 2.92 18.10
N LEU A 148 -6.32 2.68 18.95
CA LEU A 148 -6.27 3.00 20.38
C LEU A 148 -5.30 2.12 21.16
N ALA A 149 -5.10 0.86 20.74
CA ALA A 149 -4.08 -0.02 21.31
C ALA A 149 -2.67 0.51 20.96
N GLN A 150 -2.44 0.85 19.69
CA GLN A 150 -1.16 1.39 19.23
C GLN A 150 -0.80 2.72 19.91
N SER A 151 -1.77 3.63 20.11
CA SER A 151 -1.52 4.91 20.79
C SER A 151 -1.16 4.77 22.26
N GLN A 152 -1.56 3.66 22.90
CA GLN A 152 -1.18 3.31 24.27
C GLN A 152 0.12 2.49 24.34
N GLY A 153 0.78 2.25 23.21
CA GLY A 153 1.97 1.39 23.13
C GLY A 153 1.68 -0.11 23.21
N LEU A 154 0.40 -0.52 23.27
CA LEU A 154 0.01 -1.92 23.17
C LEU A 154 0.19 -2.38 21.72
N GLY A 155 1.27 -3.11 21.46
CA GLY A 155 1.66 -3.57 20.12
C GLY A 155 3.09 -3.21 19.71
N GLN A 156 3.79 -2.37 20.48
CA GLN A 156 5.24 -2.27 20.42
C GLN A 156 5.82 -3.52 21.12
N GLY A 157 5.80 -4.65 20.40
CA GLY A 157 6.32 -5.92 20.88
C GLY A 157 7.73 -5.75 21.43
N THR A 158 7.97 -6.24 22.64
CA THR A 158 9.24 -6.14 23.36
C THR A 158 10.31 -7.10 22.81
N GLY A 159 10.09 -7.71 21.64
CA GLY A 159 10.98 -8.68 21.02
C GLY A 159 10.97 -8.59 19.49
N ALA A 160 12.14 -8.83 18.88
CA ALA A 160 12.35 -8.78 17.43
C ALA A 160 11.35 -9.65 16.63
N ASN A 161 10.91 -10.77 17.21
CA ASN A 161 9.97 -11.72 16.58
C ASN A 161 8.57 -11.13 16.35
N ASP A 162 8.09 -10.24 17.22
CA ASP A 162 6.77 -9.62 17.08
C ASP A 162 6.76 -8.63 15.90
N GLY A 163 7.86 -7.91 15.71
CA GLY A 163 8.06 -7.04 14.55
C GLY A 163 8.10 -7.81 13.24
N THR A 164 8.83 -8.93 13.18
CA THR A 164 8.90 -9.80 11.99
C THR A 164 7.53 -10.38 11.61
N LEU A 165 6.75 -10.85 12.59
CA LEU A 165 5.39 -11.34 12.34
C LEU A 165 4.48 -10.22 11.81
N LEU A 166 4.58 -9.02 12.38
CA LEU A 166 3.84 -7.86 11.88
C LEU A 166 4.19 -7.57 10.41
N MET A 167 5.47 -7.56 10.05
CA MET A 167 5.93 -7.35 8.67
C MET A 167 5.40 -8.42 7.70
N PHE A 168 5.39 -9.68 8.13
CA PHE A 168 4.79 -10.77 7.36
C PHE A 168 3.28 -10.56 7.15
N LEU A 169 2.53 -10.28 8.22
CA LEU A 169 1.09 -10.05 8.14
C LEU A 169 0.76 -8.79 7.32
N ALA A 170 1.60 -7.77 7.40
CA ALA A 170 1.48 -6.55 6.63
C ALA A 170 1.68 -6.82 5.12
N GLY A 171 2.68 -7.62 4.74
CA GLY A 171 2.88 -8.07 3.37
C GLY A 171 1.67 -8.86 2.84
N LEU A 172 1.13 -9.77 3.66
CA LEU A 172 -0.05 -10.58 3.34
C LEU A 172 -1.29 -9.71 3.13
N ALA A 173 -1.55 -8.77 4.05
CA ALA A 173 -2.67 -7.83 3.96
C ALA A 173 -2.52 -6.89 2.75
N GLY A 174 -1.34 -6.27 2.59
CA GLY A 174 -1.03 -5.36 1.50
C GLY A 174 -1.18 -5.99 0.12
N ALA A 175 -0.71 -7.23 -0.05
CA ALA A 175 -0.91 -7.99 -1.29
C ALA A 175 -2.39 -8.32 -1.54
N SER A 176 -3.13 -8.73 -0.51
CA SER A 176 -4.57 -9.05 -0.65
C SER A 176 -5.41 -7.84 -1.12
N ALA A 177 -4.98 -6.63 -0.78
CA ALA A 177 -5.59 -5.39 -1.24
C ALA A 177 -5.35 -5.11 -2.72
N MET A 178 -4.21 -5.51 -3.28
CA MET A 178 -3.83 -5.18 -4.65
C MET A 178 -4.65 -5.90 -5.72
N ILE A 179 -5.32 -7.00 -5.36
CA ILE A 179 -6.14 -7.78 -6.32
C ILE A 179 -7.41 -7.04 -6.73
N LEU A 180 -7.89 -6.09 -5.90
CA LEU A 180 -9.09 -5.31 -6.20
C LEU A 180 -8.71 -3.87 -6.54
N PRO A 181 -8.92 -3.41 -7.79
CA PRO A 181 -8.72 -2.03 -8.15
C PRO A 181 -9.52 -1.11 -7.24
N GLY A 182 -8.86 -0.13 -6.66
CA GLY A 182 -9.49 0.84 -5.75
C GLY A 182 -9.37 0.52 -4.26
N LEU A 183 -8.85 -0.66 -3.86
CA LEU A 183 -8.34 -0.88 -2.50
C LEU A 183 -6.82 -0.60 -2.48
N SER A 184 -6.34 0.19 -1.52
CA SER A 184 -4.91 0.53 -1.40
C SER A 184 -4.22 -0.38 -0.38
N GLY A 185 -3.16 -1.07 -0.79
CA GLY A 185 -2.31 -1.86 0.12
C GLY A 185 -1.58 -0.96 1.13
N GLY A 186 -1.07 0.19 0.69
CA GLY A 186 -0.41 1.17 1.57
C GLY A 186 -1.31 1.67 2.70
N TYR A 187 -2.63 1.72 2.46
CA TYR A 187 -3.59 2.02 3.52
C TYR A 187 -3.62 0.94 4.61
N LEU A 188 -3.67 -0.35 4.23
CA LEU A 188 -3.61 -1.45 5.21
C LEU A 188 -2.28 -1.46 5.97
N LEU A 189 -1.17 -1.15 5.30
CA LEU A 189 0.14 -1.06 5.95
C LEU A 189 0.18 0.07 6.98
N LEU A 190 -0.41 1.24 6.66
CA LEU A 190 -0.48 2.40 7.55
C LEU A 190 -1.31 2.07 8.80
N VAL A 191 -2.44 1.43 8.58
CA VAL A 191 -3.36 0.89 9.59
C VAL A 191 -2.68 -0.06 10.58
N MET A 192 -1.87 -0.98 10.06
CA MET A 192 -1.19 -1.98 10.86
C MET A 192 0.04 -1.43 11.59
N GLY A 193 0.35 -0.13 11.44
CA GLY A 193 1.58 0.46 11.98
C GLY A 193 2.85 0.00 11.26
N ALA A 194 2.73 -0.77 10.19
CA ALA A 194 3.86 -1.34 9.45
C ALA A 194 4.43 -0.38 8.40
N TYR A 195 3.69 0.68 8.03
CA TYR A 195 4.09 1.58 6.95
C TYR A 195 5.43 2.29 7.16
N ILE A 196 5.64 2.97 8.29
CA ILE A 196 6.91 3.64 8.57
C ILE A 196 8.07 2.63 8.67
N PRO A 197 7.96 1.55 9.45
CA PRO A 197 9.01 0.52 9.48
C PRO A 197 9.37 -0.05 8.10
N ILE A 198 8.39 -0.22 7.21
CA ILE A 198 8.65 -0.69 5.84
C ILE A 198 9.44 0.36 5.03
N LEU A 199 9.02 1.63 5.07
CA LEU A 199 9.75 2.71 4.37
C LEU A 199 11.18 2.85 4.90
N SER A 200 11.34 2.75 6.22
CA SER A 200 12.64 2.83 6.88
C SER A 200 13.54 1.66 6.51
N GLY A 201 13.03 0.43 6.54
CA GLY A 201 13.78 -0.73 6.08
C GLY A 201 14.23 -0.60 4.61
N ILE A 202 13.37 -0.07 3.74
CA ILE A 202 13.71 0.18 2.32
C ILE A 202 14.78 1.27 2.18
N GLU A 203 14.69 2.36 2.97
CA GLU A 203 15.70 3.42 2.99
C GLU A 203 17.06 2.90 3.49
N SER A 204 17.07 2.12 4.57
CA SER A 204 18.30 1.49 5.08
C SER A 204 18.95 0.58 4.04
N ILE A 205 18.15 -0.19 3.30
CA ILE A 205 18.65 -1.01 2.17
C ILE A 205 19.25 -0.12 1.07
N LYS A 206 18.59 0.99 0.71
CA LYS A 206 19.09 1.95 -0.28
C LYS A 206 20.42 2.55 0.16
N ASP A 207 20.55 2.94 1.42
CA ASP A 207 21.76 3.59 1.91
C ASP A 207 22.93 2.60 2.04
N ALA A 208 22.66 1.38 2.49
CA ALA A 208 23.63 0.30 2.49
C ALA A 208 24.10 -0.09 1.06
N LEU A 209 23.20 -0.04 0.07
CA LEU A 209 23.58 -0.21 -1.34
C LEU A 209 24.51 0.92 -1.83
N LYS A 210 24.27 2.17 -1.43
CA LYS A 210 25.15 3.30 -1.79
C LYS A 210 26.52 3.21 -1.12
N SER A 211 26.57 2.81 0.14
CA SER A 211 27.82 2.67 0.90
C SER A 211 28.57 1.37 0.59
N THR A 212 27.98 0.46 -0.19
CA THR A 212 28.52 -0.88 -0.47
C THR A 212 28.73 -1.69 0.82
N ASP A 213 27.96 -1.41 1.86
CA ASP A 213 28.03 -2.12 3.15
C ASP A 213 27.01 -3.26 3.18
N VAL A 214 27.47 -4.45 2.82
CA VAL A 214 26.63 -5.66 2.79
C VAL A 214 26.16 -6.07 4.19
N HIS A 215 26.91 -5.73 5.25
CA HIS A 215 26.50 -6.08 6.62
C HIS A 215 25.33 -5.20 7.08
N ALA A 216 25.38 -3.91 6.76
CA ALA A 216 24.28 -2.97 7.04
C ALA A 216 22.97 -3.33 6.31
N MET A 217 23.03 -4.11 5.23
CA MET A 217 21.83 -4.61 4.54
C MET A 217 21.12 -5.75 5.29
N MET A 218 21.83 -6.51 6.12
CA MET A 218 21.35 -7.79 6.62
C MET A 218 20.12 -7.64 7.53
N ASP A 219 20.19 -6.70 8.47
CA ASP A 219 19.13 -6.46 9.45
C ASP A 219 17.81 -6.02 8.79
N PRO A 220 17.75 -4.96 7.96
CA PRO A 220 16.51 -4.57 7.29
C PRO A 220 16.03 -5.63 6.26
N LEU A 221 16.95 -6.39 5.65
CA LEU A 221 16.59 -7.48 4.75
C LEU A 221 15.84 -8.60 5.48
N LEU A 222 16.36 -9.05 6.63
CA LEU A 222 15.78 -10.15 7.42
C LEU A 222 14.55 -9.74 8.23
N SER A 223 14.55 -8.53 8.78
CA SER A 223 13.46 -8.06 9.65
C SER A 223 12.27 -7.47 8.90
N VAL A 224 12.48 -6.90 7.71
CA VAL A 224 11.45 -6.18 6.94
C VAL A 224 11.24 -6.82 5.56
N VAL A 225 12.25 -6.80 4.68
CA VAL A 225 12.06 -7.09 3.25
C VAL A 225 11.65 -8.55 3.01
N ILE A 226 12.33 -9.51 3.64
CA ILE A 226 12.03 -10.94 3.49
C ILE A 226 10.64 -11.27 4.06
N PRO A 227 10.29 -10.89 5.31
CA PRO A 227 8.96 -11.15 5.85
C PRO A 227 7.84 -10.53 5.01
N VAL A 228 7.97 -9.26 4.61
CA VAL A 228 7.00 -8.60 3.72
C VAL A 228 6.92 -9.33 2.39
N GLY A 229 8.05 -9.67 1.77
CA GLY A 229 8.11 -10.38 0.49
C GLY A 229 7.42 -11.73 0.52
N ILE A 230 7.68 -12.54 1.56
CA ILE A 230 6.99 -13.83 1.78
C ILE A 230 5.50 -13.60 1.99
N GLY A 231 5.13 -12.61 2.81
CA GLY A 231 3.75 -12.19 3.03
C GLY A 231 3.04 -11.83 1.73
N VAL A 232 3.71 -11.06 0.85
CA VAL A 232 3.18 -10.67 -0.45
C VAL A 232 2.95 -11.89 -1.34
N VAL A 233 3.92 -12.79 -1.46
CA VAL A 233 3.79 -14.01 -2.28
C VAL A 233 2.63 -14.88 -1.79
N ILE A 234 2.54 -15.13 -0.48
CA ILE A 234 1.46 -15.92 0.12
C ILE A 234 0.11 -15.20 -0.01
N GLY A 235 0.10 -13.87 0.17
CA GLY A 235 -1.10 -13.03 0.03
C GLY A 235 -1.68 -13.11 -1.38
N VAL A 236 -0.83 -12.97 -2.41
CA VAL A 236 -1.21 -13.07 -3.82
C VAL A 236 -1.75 -14.46 -4.17
N VAL A 237 -1.16 -15.54 -3.65
CA VAL A 237 -1.57 -16.91 -3.99
C VAL A 237 -2.76 -17.41 -3.17
N GLY A 238 -2.71 -17.26 -1.85
CA GLY A 238 -3.67 -17.85 -0.92
C GLY A 238 -4.83 -16.91 -0.59
N VAL A 239 -4.52 -15.73 -0.09
CA VAL A 239 -5.52 -14.81 0.47
C VAL A 239 -6.38 -14.19 -0.62
N SER A 240 -5.83 -13.93 -1.81
CA SER A 240 -6.61 -13.51 -2.98
C SER A 240 -7.79 -14.41 -3.28
N ASN A 241 -7.60 -15.72 -3.17
CA ASN A 241 -8.65 -16.70 -3.45
C ASN A 241 -9.73 -16.68 -2.37
N VAL A 242 -9.34 -16.55 -1.11
CA VAL A 242 -10.26 -16.43 0.02
C VAL A 242 -11.07 -15.14 -0.07
N LEU A 243 -10.41 -14.01 -0.36
CA LEU A 243 -11.06 -12.71 -0.50
C LEU A 243 -12.02 -12.69 -1.69
N LYS A 244 -11.60 -13.25 -2.84
CA LYS A 244 -12.46 -13.41 -4.01
C LYS A 244 -13.69 -14.26 -3.67
N TRP A 245 -13.51 -15.40 -3.03
CA TRP A 245 -14.62 -16.24 -2.58
C TRP A 245 -15.56 -15.50 -1.61
N ALA A 246 -14.99 -14.73 -0.67
CA ALA A 246 -15.76 -13.94 0.28
C ALA A 246 -16.54 -12.80 -0.40
N LEU A 247 -16.00 -12.20 -1.47
CA LEU A 247 -16.72 -11.22 -2.28
C LEU A 247 -17.80 -11.88 -3.14
N ASP A 248 -17.54 -13.04 -3.74
CA ASP A 248 -18.53 -13.75 -4.56
C ASP A 248 -19.72 -14.23 -3.72
N LYS A 249 -19.46 -14.77 -2.52
CA LYS A 249 -20.50 -15.38 -1.66
C LYS A 249 -21.08 -14.41 -0.62
N TYR A 250 -20.28 -13.49 -0.10
CA TYR A 250 -20.63 -12.58 1.00
C TYR A 250 -20.32 -11.11 0.68
N ALA A 251 -20.50 -10.70 -0.59
CA ALA A 251 -20.18 -9.35 -1.10
C ALA A 251 -20.50 -8.21 -0.11
N GLN A 252 -21.75 -8.14 0.36
CA GLN A 252 -22.22 -7.07 1.24
C GLN A 252 -21.47 -7.04 2.58
N SER A 253 -21.25 -8.20 3.20
CA SER A 253 -20.53 -8.29 4.46
C SER A 253 -19.06 -7.92 4.27
N THR A 254 -18.42 -8.47 3.24
CA THR A 254 -16.99 -8.25 2.95
C THR A 254 -16.70 -6.79 2.61
N LEU A 255 -17.48 -6.19 1.70
CA LEU A 255 -17.37 -4.76 1.37
C LEU A 255 -17.76 -3.86 2.53
N GLY A 256 -18.71 -4.30 3.36
CA GLY A 256 -19.04 -3.66 4.63
C GLY A 256 -17.82 -3.55 5.54
N ILE A 257 -17.16 -4.68 5.83
CA ILE A 257 -15.91 -4.72 6.61
C ILE A 257 -14.88 -3.78 6.00
N LEU A 258 -14.63 -3.87 4.70
CA LEU A 258 -13.63 -3.03 4.02
C LEU A 258 -13.94 -1.53 4.15
N LEU A 259 -15.20 -1.12 4.03
CA LEU A 259 -15.61 0.27 4.29
C LEU A 259 -15.36 0.66 5.75
N GLY A 260 -15.71 -0.22 6.68
CA GLY A 260 -15.47 -0.02 8.11
C GLY A 260 -14.00 0.18 8.43
N LEU A 261 -13.15 -0.70 7.90
CA LEU A 261 -11.70 -0.59 8.03
C LEU A 261 -11.19 0.72 7.41
N LEU A 262 -11.75 1.13 6.26
CA LEU A 262 -11.42 2.37 5.54
C LEU A 262 -11.77 3.64 6.33
N VAL A 263 -12.92 3.69 6.98
CA VAL A 263 -13.29 4.85 7.82
C VAL A 263 -12.53 4.79 9.15
N GLY A 264 -12.29 3.59 9.68
CA GLY A 264 -11.65 3.37 10.96
C GLY A 264 -10.21 3.84 11.06
N ALA A 265 -9.40 3.81 10.00
CA ALA A 265 -8.02 4.31 10.12
C ALA A 265 -7.91 5.82 10.21
N VAL A 266 -8.97 6.57 9.90
CA VAL A 266 -8.98 8.01 10.19
C VAL A 266 -8.75 8.23 11.70
N VAL A 267 -9.21 7.30 12.55
CA VAL A 267 -8.95 7.31 14.00
C VAL A 267 -7.46 7.11 14.33
N GLY A 268 -6.72 6.37 13.51
CA GLY A 268 -5.27 6.19 13.68
C GLY A 268 -4.45 7.37 13.18
N LEU A 269 -5.00 8.20 12.28
CA LEU A 269 -4.33 9.37 11.72
C LEU A 269 -4.69 10.67 12.42
N TRP A 270 -5.84 10.72 13.10
CA TRP A 270 -6.32 11.89 13.81
C TRP A 270 -6.65 11.56 15.27
N PRO A 271 -6.27 12.39 16.25
CA PRO A 271 -5.64 13.71 16.12
C PRO A 271 -4.19 13.65 15.64
N PHE A 272 -3.77 14.67 14.86
CA PHE A 272 -2.41 14.75 14.35
C PHE A 272 -1.41 14.81 15.50
N GLN A 273 -0.23 14.27 15.27
CA GLN A 273 0.88 14.29 16.21
C GLN A 273 2.14 14.84 15.54
N HIS A 274 3.12 15.25 16.33
CA HIS A 274 4.45 15.62 15.85
C HIS A 274 5.52 15.02 16.78
N ALA A 275 6.69 14.72 16.21
CA ALA A 275 7.83 14.21 16.96
C ALA A 275 8.35 15.28 17.92
N VAL A 276 8.74 14.85 19.12
CA VAL A 276 9.38 15.68 20.13
C VAL A 276 10.71 15.04 20.55
N GLU A 277 11.64 15.87 21.03
CA GLU A 277 12.93 15.37 21.48
C GLU A 277 12.76 14.40 22.66
N PRO A 278 13.46 13.25 22.65
CA PRO A 278 13.35 12.28 23.72
C PRO A 278 14.06 12.81 24.97
N THR A 279 13.53 12.47 26.14
CA THR A 279 14.12 12.87 27.44
C THR A 279 14.62 11.65 28.21
N VAL A 280 15.68 11.84 29.03
CA VAL A 280 16.25 10.77 29.86
C VAL A 280 15.15 10.17 30.75
N GLY A 281 15.06 8.85 30.77
CA GLY A 281 14.07 8.11 31.55
C GLY A 281 12.75 7.81 30.82
N MET A 282 12.55 8.31 29.59
CA MET A 282 11.47 7.84 28.73
C MET A 282 11.71 6.39 28.30
N VAL A 283 10.64 5.60 28.20
CA VAL A 283 10.70 4.22 27.71
C VAL A 283 10.25 4.19 26.25
N ILE A 284 11.14 3.79 25.34
CA ILE A 284 10.86 3.59 23.91
C ILE A 284 11.13 2.13 23.58
N LYS A 285 10.19 1.44 22.92
CA LYS A 285 10.28 -0.01 22.61
C LYS A 285 10.64 -0.89 23.83
N GLY A 286 10.18 -0.52 25.03
CA GLY A 286 10.45 -1.26 26.26
C GLY A 286 11.82 -1.00 26.90
N VAL A 287 12.63 -0.08 26.34
CA VAL A 287 13.95 0.30 26.87
C VAL A 287 13.91 1.72 27.43
N ALA A 288 14.37 1.89 28.67
CA ALA A 288 14.52 3.22 29.27
C ALA A 288 15.72 3.95 28.65
N LEU A 289 15.48 5.16 28.12
CA LEU A 289 16.50 5.98 27.50
C LEU A 289 17.48 6.50 28.54
N THR A 290 18.76 6.16 28.35
CA THR A 290 19.89 6.73 29.10
C THR A 290 20.51 7.89 28.31
N GLN A 291 21.42 8.67 28.92
CA GLN A 291 22.11 9.73 28.19
C GLN A 291 22.88 9.24 26.95
N GLU A 292 23.34 7.99 26.96
CA GLU A 292 24.07 7.38 25.84
C GLU A 292 23.13 6.90 24.73
N THR A 293 21.93 6.44 25.08
CA THR A 293 20.92 5.93 24.12
C THR A 293 20.10 7.06 23.50
N LEU A 294 20.09 8.26 24.08
CA LEU A 294 19.35 9.42 23.56
C LEU A 294 19.81 9.85 22.17
N SER A 295 21.12 9.82 21.91
CA SER A 295 21.71 10.21 20.62
C SER A 295 21.57 9.15 19.53
N THR A 296 21.12 7.94 19.88
CA THR A 296 20.99 6.80 18.95
C THR A 296 19.55 6.46 18.61
N VAL A 297 18.58 7.28 19.04
CA VAL A 297 17.17 7.08 18.70
C VAL A 297 16.93 7.55 17.27
N ASP A 298 16.49 6.64 16.41
CA ASP A 298 16.11 6.97 15.04
C ASP A 298 14.90 7.92 15.00
N ALA A 299 14.83 8.78 13.98
CA ALA A 299 13.79 9.80 13.85
C ALA A 299 12.35 9.24 13.86
N GLU A 300 12.17 7.99 13.44
CA GLU A 300 10.89 7.29 13.42
C GLU A 300 10.43 6.76 14.77
N ASP A 301 11.37 6.57 15.70
CA ASP A 301 11.12 6.07 17.05
C ASP A 301 10.93 7.21 18.06
N LEU A 302 11.04 8.46 17.61
CA LEU A 302 10.85 9.63 18.45
C LEU A 302 9.46 9.64 19.09
N PRO A 303 9.36 10.01 20.39
CA PRO A 303 8.08 10.18 21.03
C PRO A 303 7.29 11.27 20.31
N THR A 304 5.96 11.13 20.32
CA THR A 304 5.09 12.09 19.66
C THR A 304 4.11 12.72 20.64
N THR A 305 3.76 13.98 20.40
CA THR A 305 2.73 14.69 21.17
C THR A 305 1.64 15.21 20.24
N PHE A 306 0.46 15.50 20.79
CA PHE A 306 -0.63 16.03 20.00
C PHE A 306 -0.23 17.36 19.35
N PHE A 307 -0.54 17.46 18.07
CA PHE A 307 -0.36 18.66 17.28
C PHE A 307 -1.42 19.69 17.68
N THR A 308 -0.97 20.90 18.04
CA THR A 308 -1.84 22.03 18.34
C THR A 308 -1.83 23.00 17.16
N PRO A 309 -2.76 22.85 16.19
CA PRO A 309 -2.73 23.64 14.96
C PRO A 309 -3.08 25.11 15.22
N ASP A 310 -2.41 26.01 14.49
CA ASP A 310 -2.87 27.39 14.34
C ASP A 310 -4.08 27.47 13.37
N PRO A 311 -4.83 28.60 13.32
CA PRO A 311 -5.99 28.72 12.44
C PRO A 311 -5.70 28.49 10.95
N LEU A 312 -4.52 28.90 10.47
CA LEU A 312 -4.11 28.68 9.07
C LEU A 312 -3.85 27.20 8.80
N GLN A 313 -3.22 26.49 9.74
CA GLN A 313 -3.00 25.05 9.66
C GLN A 313 -4.31 24.27 9.69
N VAL A 314 -5.32 24.71 10.46
CA VAL A 314 -6.67 24.11 10.42
C VAL A 314 -7.28 24.23 9.02
N VAL A 315 -7.31 25.45 8.46
CA VAL A 315 -7.85 25.70 7.12
C VAL A 315 -7.07 24.93 6.06
N SER A 316 -5.73 24.92 6.18
CA SER A 316 -4.85 24.19 5.26
C SER A 316 -5.09 22.68 5.33
N SER A 317 -5.25 22.12 6.53
CA SER A 317 -5.54 20.69 6.71
C SER A 317 -6.85 20.30 6.02
N ILE A 318 -7.91 21.10 6.19
CA ILE A 318 -9.19 20.89 5.50
C ILE A 318 -9.00 20.97 3.98
N GLY A 319 -8.27 21.97 3.49
CA GLY A 319 -7.95 22.12 2.07
C GLY A 319 -7.20 20.91 1.49
N ILE A 320 -6.23 20.39 2.23
CA ILE A 320 -5.44 19.21 1.85
C ILE A 320 -6.30 17.94 1.87
N ILE A 321 -7.18 17.77 2.87
CA ILE A 321 -8.15 16.65 2.90
C ILE A 321 -9.05 16.69 1.67
N LEU A 322 -9.62 17.85 1.34
CA LEU A 322 -10.46 18.03 0.16
C LEU A 322 -9.70 17.75 -1.13
N LEU A 323 -8.44 18.18 -1.21
CA LEU A 323 -7.55 17.87 -2.33
C LEU A 323 -7.34 16.35 -2.45
N GLY A 324 -7.06 15.65 -1.35
CA GLY A 324 -6.92 14.19 -1.33
C GLY A 324 -8.18 13.48 -1.83
N VAL A 325 -9.37 13.91 -1.37
CA VAL A 325 -10.66 13.36 -1.85
C VAL A 325 -10.80 13.58 -3.37
N ALA A 326 -10.47 14.78 -3.85
CA ALA A 326 -10.54 15.12 -5.28
C ALA A 326 -9.57 14.27 -6.13
N ILE A 327 -8.35 14.02 -5.62
CA ILE A 327 -7.35 13.17 -6.29
C ILE A 327 -7.89 11.74 -6.43
N THR A 328 -8.32 11.11 -5.33
CA THR A 328 -8.83 9.72 -5.39
C THR A 328 -10.07 9.62 -6.30
N TYR A 329 -10.98 10.59 -6.21
CA TYR A 329 -12.15 10.64 -7.09
C TYR A 329 -11.76 10.76 -8.57
N GLY A 330 -10.83 11.67 -8.90
CA GLY A 330 -10.30 11.83 -10.25
C GLY A 330 -9.69 10.54 -10.79
N VAL A 331 -8.79 9.93 -10.03
CA VAL A 331 -8.12 8.67 -10.37
C VAL A 331 -9.15 7.55 -10.62
N SER A 332 -10.18 7.44 -9.78
CA SER A 332 -11.23 6.42 -9.92
C SER A 332 -12.04 6.57 -11.22
N ARG A 333 -12.23 7.81 -11.70
CA ARG A 333 -13.00 8.10 -12.92
C ARG A 333 -12.19 7.76 -14.17
N PHE A 334 -10.88 8.01 -14.17
CA PHE A 334 -10.00 7.65 -15.29
C PHE A 334 -9.91 6.14 -15.50
N GLY A 335 -9.87 5.34 -14.42
CA GLY A 335 -9.88 3.88 -14.52
C GLY A 335 -11.18 3.31 -15.11
N ALA A 336 -12.34 3.86 -14.72
CA ALA A 336 -13.65 3.37 -15.14
C ALA A 336 -14.07 3.74 -16.58
N SER A 337 -13.42 4.72 -17.21
CA SER A 337 -13.78 5.18 -18.56
C SER A 337 -13.25 4.26 -19.68
N LYS A 338 -12.22 3.44 -19.42
CA LYS A 338 -11.68 2.50 -20.41
C LYS A 338 -12.47 1.20 -20.48
N ASP A 339 -13.09 0.78 -19.38
CA ASP A 339 -13.90 -0.46 -19.27
C ASP A 339 -15.23 -0.41 -20.05
N LYS A 340 -15.63 0.74 -20.60
CA LYS A 340 -16.88 0.90 -21.36
C LYS A 340 -16.70 0.82 -22.88
N ASN A 341 -15.46 0.72 -23.36
CA ASN A 341 -15.14 0.75 -24.79
C ASN A 341 -14.49 -0.54 -25.30
N GLU A 342 -14.51 -1.62 -24.51
CA GLU A 342 -14.21 -3.00 -24.92
C GLU A 342 -15.44 -3.89 -24.69
#